data_AF-A0A918FHS0-F1
#
_entry.id   AF-A0A918FHS0-F1
#
_cell.length_a   1.000
_cell.length_b   1.000
_cell.length_c   1.000
_cell.angle_alpha   90.00
_cell.angle_beta   90.00
_cell.angle_gamma   90.00
#
_symmetry.space_group_name_H-M   'P 1'
#
loop_
_entity.id
_entity.type
_entity.pdbx_description
1 polymer ?
#
loop_
_entity_poly.entity_id
_entity_poly.type
_entity_poly.pdbx_seq_one_letter_code
_entity_poly.pdbx_strand_id
1 'polypeptide(L)' 'MDNAEQGDPSPAPNTPVNWMALGLSTGTALGIALGMTVFDNLGLGLALGLGLGTAVGAGVGAARARGEGGEGRGEARPE' A
#
# COMPACT_ATOMS: atom_id res chain seq x y z
N MET A 1 -10.40 -2.61 41.61
CA MET A 1 -9.20 -2.78 40.78
C MET A 1 -9.69 -3.45 39.53
N ASP A 2 -10.17 -2.64 38.61
CA ASP A 2 -11.04 -3.09 37.54
C ASP A 2 -10.11 -3.16 36.34
N ASN A 3 -9.38 -4.28 36.31
CA ASN A 3 -8.39 -4.55 35.29
C ASN A 3 -9.15 -4.77 33.98
N ALA A 4 -9.43 -3.67 33.28
CA ALA A 4 -9.88 -3.69 31.91
C ALA A 4 -8.79 -4.40 31.11
N GLU A 5 -9.03 -5.69 30.93
CA GLU A 5 -8.31 -6.60 30.07
C GLU A 5 -8.11 -5.85 28.75
N GLN A 6 -6.85 -5.42 28.55
CA GLN A 6 -6.37 -4.94 27.26
C GLN A 6 -6.56 -6.11 26.32
N GLY A 7 -7.71 -6.11 25.63
CA GLY A 7 -7.98 -7.01 24.53
C GLY A 7 -6.85 -6.82 23.54
N ASP A 8 -5.94 -7.79 23.54
CA ASP A 8 -4.93 -7.95 22.52
C ASP A 8 -5.62 -7.76 21.15
N PRO A 9 -5.23 -6.78 20.32
CA PRO A 9 -5.84 -6.59 19.02
C PRO A 9 -5.43 -7.77 18.15
N SER A 10 -6.15 -8.89 18.30
CA SER A 10 -6.01 -10.09 17.50
C SER A 10 -6.10 -9.64 16.03
N PRO A 11 -5.01 -9.74 15.24
CA PRO A 11 -5.02 -9.28 13.86
C PRO A 11 -6.13 -10.00 13.11
N ALA A 12 -7.14 -9.27 12.65
CA ALA A 12 -8.22 -9.86 11.87
C ALA A 12 -7.60 -10.52 10.62
N PRO A 13 -7.96 -11.79 10.32
CA PRO A 13 -7.24 -12.65 9.36
C PRO A 13 -7.41 -12.24 7.88
N ASN A 14 -7.92 -11.04 7.59
CA ASN A 14 -8.24 -10.57 6.24
C ASN A 14 -7.88 -9.08 6.04
N THR A 15 -6.79 -8.60 6.66
CA THR A 15 -6.36 -7.21 6.46
C THR A 15 -6.07 -6.98 4.96
N PRO A 16 -6.84 -6.14 4.27
CA PRO A 16 -6.66 -5.92 2.84
C PRO A 16 -5.27 -5.33 2.60
N VAL A 17 -4.48 -6.03 1.79
CA VAL A 17 -3.13 -5.58 1.43
C VAL A 17 -3.23 -4.32 0.60
N ASN A 18 -2.72 -3.21 1.12
CA ASN A 18 -2.70 -1.94 0.41
C ASN A 18 -1.55 -1.89 -0.60
N TRP A 19 -1.83 -2.29 -1.84
CA TRP A 19 -0.87 -2.31 -2.94
C TRP A 19 -0.27 -0.93 -3.24
N MET A 20 -1.00 0.17 -2.99
CA MET A 20 -0.45 1.51 -3.15
C MET A 20 0.66 1.79 -2.13
N ALA A 21 0.45 1.44 -0.86
CA ALA A 21 1.46 1.63 0.18
C ALA A 21 2.73 0.80 -0.11
N LEU A 22 2.56 -0.44 -0.57
CA LEU A 22 3.68 -1.31 -0.95
C LEU A 22 4.44 -0.76 -2.17
N GLY A 23 3.72 -0.30 -3.19
CA GLY A 23 4.31 0.31 -4.38
C GLY A 23 5.08 1.59 -4.05
N LEU A 24 4.48 2.48 -3.26
CA LEU A 24 5.11 3.73 -2.84
C LEU A 24 6.35 3.50 -1.97
N SER A 25 6.27 2.62 -0.96
CA SER A 25 7.41 2.33 -0.09
C SER A 25 8.58 1.74 -0.88
N THR A 26 8.31 0.73 -1.71
CA THR A 26 9.34 0.08 -2.53
C THR A 26 9.92 1.03 -3.56
N GLY A 27 9.06 1.77 -4.28
CA GLY A 27 9.47 2.74 -5.28
C GLY A 27 10.30 3.88 -4.70
N THR A 28 9.90 4.42 -3.54
CA THR A 28 10.65 5.48 -2.85
C THR A 28 12.02 4.99 -2.39
N ALA A 29 12.11 3.80 -1.77
CA ALA A 29 13.38 3.23 -1.34
C ALA A 29 14.34 3.00 -2.53
N LEU A 30 13.84 2.40 -3.61
CA LEU A 30 14.63 2.18 -4.83
C LEU A 30 15.02 3.51 -5.50
N GLY A 31 14.10 4.46 -5.57
CA GLY A 31 14.35 5.78 -6.15
C GLY A 31 15.42 6.56 -5.40
N ILE A 32 15.38 6.59 -4.07
CA ILE A 32 16.41 7.22 -3.25
C ILE A 32 17.76 6.53 -3.47
N ALA A 33 17.79 5.19 -3.45
CA ALA A 33 19.01 4.42 -3.67
C ALA A 33 19.61 4.71 -5.04
N LEU A 34 18.82 4.66 -6.12
CA LEU A 34 19.27 4.96 -7.49
C LEU A 34 19.64 6.44 -7.67
N GLY A 35 18.86 7.35 -7.10
CA GLY A 35 19.13 8.79 -7.15
C GLY A 35 20.47 9.17 -6.53
N MET A 36 20.78 8.58 -5.38
CA MET A 36 22.05 8.82 -4.67
C MET A 36 23.23 8.08 -5.29
N THR A 37 23.02 6.90 -5.87
CA THR A 37 24.14 6.07 -6.38
C THR A 37 24.48 6.31 -7.84
N VAL A 38 23.49 6.69 -8.67
CA VAL A 38 23.64 6.82 -10.12
C VAL A 38 23.64 8.28 -10.55
N PHE A 39 22.73 9.08 -9.98
CA PHE A 39 22.49 10.46 -10.41
C PHE A 39 23.09 11.50 -9.47
N ASP A 40 23.62 11.10 -8.30
CA ASP A 40 24.02 11.97 -7.18
C ASP A 40 22.97 13.07 -6.88
N ASN A 41 21.69 12.76 -7.12
CA ASN A 41 20.60 13.71 -7.03
C ASN A 41 19.34 13.05 -6.44
N LEU A 42 19.07 13.42 -5.19
CA LEU A 42 17.88 12.97 -4.45
C LEU A 42 16.58 13.36 -5.13
N GLY A 43 16.51 14.53 -5.77
CA GLY A 43 15.31 15.01 -6.44
C GLY A 43 14.93 14.13 -7.62
N LEU A 44 15.92 13.78 -8.46
CA LEU A 44 15.71 12.86 -9.59
C LEU A 44 15.37 11.44 -9.10
N GLY A 45 16.04 10.98 -8.05
CA GLY A 45 15.76 9.69 -7.42
C GLY A 45 14.33 9.58 -6.90
N LEU A 46 13.88 10.57 -6.13
CA LEU A 46 12.52 10.63 -5.60
C LEU A 46 11.48 10.73 -6.71
N ALA A 47 11.70 11.58 -7.72
CA ALA A 47 10.75 11.72 -8.84
C ALA A 47 10.56 10.38 -9.59
N LEU A 48 11.65 9.68 -9.90
CA LEU A 48 11.60 8.36 -10.53
C LEU A 48 10.99 7.31 -9.61
N GLY A 49 11.40 7.27 -8.34
CA GLY A 49 10.92 6.30 -7.36
C GLY A 49 9.42 6.42 -7.09
N LEU A 50 8.93 7.66 -6.94
CA LEU A 50 7.50 7.93 -6.77
C LEU A 50 6.71 7.61 -8.04
N GLY A 51 7.21 8.00 -9.22
CA GLY A 51 6.58 7.67 -10.50
C GLY A 51 6.46 6.15 -10.72
N LEU A 52 7.53 5.41 -10.48
CA LEU A 52 7.53 3.95 -10.63
C LEU A 52 6.69 3.26 -9.55
N GLY A 53 6.83 3.69 -8.30
CA GLY A 53 6.11 3.15 -7.16
C GLY A 53 4.60 3.36 -7.25
N THR A 54 4.17 4.54 -7.70
CA THR A 54 2.74 4.82 -7.97
C THR A 54 2.23 4.01 -9.16
N ALA A 55 2.97 3.93 -10.27
CA ALA A 55 2.57 3.14 -11.42
C ALA A 55 2.40 1.65 -11.08
N VAL A 56 3.34 1.07 -10.32
CA VAL A 56 3.26 -0.33 -9.87
C VAL A 56 2.15 -0.50 -8.84
N GLY A 57 2.07 0.34 -7.81
CA GLY A 57 1.07 0.23 -6.77
C GLY A 57 -0.36 0.40 -7.29
N ALA A 58 -0.58 1.38 -8.18
CA ALA A 58 -1.87 1.60 -8.84
C ALA A 58 -2.17 0.53 -9.89
N GLY A 59 -1.18 0.10 -10.68
CA GLY A 59 -1.35 -0.93 -11.70
C GLY A 59 -1.68 -2.29 -11.11
N VAL A 60 -0.92 -2.74 -10.11
CA VAL A 60 -1.16 -4.01 -9.40
C VAL A 60 -2.43 -3.93 -8.57
N GLY A 61 -2.67 -2.81 -7.88
CA GLY A 61 -3.90 -2.59 -7.13
C GLY A 61 -5.14 -2.63 -8.01
N ALA A 62 -5.11 -1.97 -9.18
CA ALA A 62 -6.21 -1.99 -10.14
C ALA A 62 -6.38 -3.36 -10.81
N ALA A 63 -5.29 -4.06 -11.13
CA ALA A 63 -5.35 -5.41 -11.71
C ALA A 63 -5.94 -6.41 -10.71
N ARG A 64 -5.53 -6.34 -9.43
CA ARG A 64 -6.11 -7.16 -8.37
C ARG A 64 -7.53 -6.78 -8.04
N ALA A 65 -7.87 -5.49 -7.93
CA ALA A 65 -9.25 -5.05 -7.72
C ALA A 65 -10.20 -5.49 -8.85
N ARG A 66 -9.69 -5.65 -10.09
CA ARG A 66 -10.47 -6.21 -11.20
C ARG A 66 -10.57 -7.74 -11.17
N GLY A 67 -9.58 -8.43 -10.60
CA GLY A 67 -9.64 -9.87 -10.32
C GLY A 67 -10.45 -10.23 -9.07
N GLU A 68 -10.54 -9.30 -8.12
CA GLU A 68 -11.23 -9.37 -6.82
C GLU A 68 -12.55 -8.58 -6.84
N GLY A 69 -13.11 -8.32 -8.03
CA GLY A 69 -14.40 -7.65 -8.22
C GLY A 69 -15.62 -8.49 -7.81
N GLY A 70 -15.45 -9.45 -6.90
CA GLY A 70 -16.48 -10.40 -6.49
C GLY A 70 -16.98 -10.26 -5.05
N GLU A 71 -16.31 -9.55 -4.14
CA GLU A 71 -16.68 -9.66 -2.73
C GLU A 71 -16.65 -8.32 -1.99
N GLY A 72 -17.84 -7.92 -1.52
CA GLY A 72 -17.93 -7.18 -0.27
C GLY A 72 -18.35 -5.71 -0.33
N ARG A 73 -19.06 -5.25 -1.37
CA ARG A 73 -19.99 -4.13 -1.12
C ARG A 73 -21.22 -4.72 -0.43
N GLY A 74 -21.07 -4.92 0.89
CA GLY A 74 -22.18 -5.19 1.79
C GLY A 74 -23.14 -4.02 1.70
N GLU A 75 -24.11 -4.15 0.80
CA GLU A 75 -25.29 -3.31 0.76
C GLU A 75 -26.11 -3.68 2.00
N ALA A 76 -25.88 -2.93 3.09
CA ALA A 76 -26.81 -2.86 4.18
C ALA A 76 -28.14 -2.40 3.58
N ARG A 77 -29.10 -3.34 3.47
CA ARG A 77 -30.49 -3.06 3.18
C ARG A 77 -31.00 -2.00 4.16
N PRO A 78 -31.55 -0.87 3.70
CA PRO A 78 -32.63 -0.21 4.41
C PRO A 78 -33.96 -0.77 3.86
N GLU A 79 -34.66 -1.48 4.76
CA GLU A 79 -36.11 -1.77 4.81
C GLU A 79 -36.96 -1.56 3.54
#